data_AF-A0A2G9T621-F1
#
_entry.id   AF-A0A2G9T621-F1
#
_cell.length_a   1.000
_cell.length_b   1.000
_cell.length_c   1.000
_cell.angle_alpha   90.00
_cell.angle_beta   90.00
_cell.angle_gamma   90.00
#
_symmetry.space_group_name_H-M   'P 1'
#
loop_
_entity.id
_entity.type
_entity.pdbx_description
1 polymer ?
#
loop_
_entity_poly.entity_id
_entity_poly.type
_entity_poly.pdbx_seq_one_letter_code
_entity_poly.pdbx_strand_id
1 'polypeptide(L)'
;ELEGSVSVLACPSGYSIGSANWLFKTEYERVGYMASSSVRSTHSRPVEWEKLQDADALILTSLSRTPDFSSEGAVIEVAQTVMDTLKRGGNVLMPVNPVGSIYDLIDVVSRSIDNA
;
A
#
# COMPACT_ATOMS: atom_id res chain seq x y z
N GLU A 1 -24.14 8.86 9.52
CA GLU A 1 -25.10 8.41 8.51
C GLU A 1 -25.24 9.51 7.47
N LEU A 2 -25.17 9.16 6.19
CA LEU A 2 -25.51 10.06 5.10
C LEU A 2 -27.04 10.03 4.95
N GLU A 3 -27.68 11.18 5.17
CA GLU A 3 -29.12 11.40 4.97
C GLU A 3 -30.03 10.32 5.62
N GLY A 4 -29.57 9.72 6.72
CA GLY A 4 -30.33 8.73 7.52
C GLY A 4 -30.55 7.36 6.86
N SER A 5 -30.09 7.13 5.63
CA SER A 5 -30.38 5.89 4.88
C SER A 5 -29.14 5.04 4.55
N VAL A 6 -27.94 5.64 4.67
CA VAL A 6 -26.67 4.98 4.35
C VAL A 6 -25.66 5.15 5.48
N SER A 7 -25.16 4.03 5.99
CA SER A 7 -24.03 3.96 6.91
C SER A 7 -22.74 3.73 6.11
N VAL A 8 -21.67 4.43 6.48
CA VAL A 8 -20.38 4.35 5.79
C VAL A 8 -19.29 4.04 6.81
N LEU A 9 -18.48 3.03 6.51
CA LEU A 9 -17.36 2.61 7.34
C LEU A 9 -16.07 2.66 6.53
N ALA A 10 -15.10 3.44 7.03
CA ALA A 10 -13.73 3.42 6.52
C ALA A 10 -12.96 2.27 7.18
N CYS A 11 -12.28 1.47 6.34
CA CYS A 11 -11.48 0.33 6.73
C CYS A 11 -10.04 0.55 6.23
N PRO A 12 -9.00 0.31 7.04
CA PRO A 12 -7.62 0.41 6.56
C PRO A 12 -7.40 -0.46 5.31
N SER A 13 -6.66 0.06 4.32
CA SER A 13 -6.39 -0.67 3.08
C SER A 13 -4.99 -1.30 3.01
N GLY A 14 -4.10 -0.98 3.96
CA GLY A 14 -2.72 -1.49 3.98
C GLY A 14 -1.78 -0.94 2.90
N TYR A 15 -2.23 0.01 2.06
CA TYR A 15 -1.44 0.50 0.93
C TYR A 15 -0.50 1.67 1.29
N SER A 16 -1.02 2.71 1.93
CA SER A 16 -0.26 3.87 2.39
C SER A 16 -0.90 4.49 3.63
N ILE A 17 -0.18 5.41 4.28
CA ILE A 17 -0.75 6.22 5.36
C ILE A 17 -2.03 6.92 4.86
N GLY A 18 -3.11 6.80 5.64
CA GLY A 18 -4.41 7.40 5.32
C GLY A 18 -5.23 6.66 4.25
N SER A 19 -4.71 5.61 3.62
CA SER A 19 -5.45 4.83 2.63
C SER A 19 -6.56 3.99 3.27
N ALA A 20 -7.74 3.99 2.66
CA ALA A 20 -8.92 3.29 3.17
C ALA A 20 -9.75 2.63 2.07
N ASN A 21 -10.28 1.47 2.40
CA ASN A 21 -11.42 0.84 1.75
C ASN A 21 -12.70 1.31 2.42
N TRP A 22 -13.81 1.31 1.70
CA TRP A 22 -15.07 1.88 2.18
C TRP A 22 -16.17 0.84 2.08
N LEU A 23 -16.91 0.64 3.17
CA LEU A 23 -18.11 -0.18 3.17
C LEU A 23 -19.33 0.75 3.28
N PHE A 24 -20.18 0.71 2.26
CA PHE A 24 -21.47 1.38 2.25
C PHE A 24 -22.54 0.35 2.61
N LYS A 25 -23.35 0.64 3.62
CA LYS A 25 -24.43 -0.23 4.05
C LYS A 25 -25.74 0.54 4.11
N THR A 26 -26.72 0.04 3.38
CA THR A 26 -28.12 0.46 3.41
C THR A 26 -28.93 -0.53 4.26
N GLU A 27 -30.26 -0.41 4.27
CA GLU A 27 -31.15 -1.41 4.87
C GLU A 27 -31.08 -2.76 4.15
N TYR A 28 -30.78 -2.76 2.84
CA TYR A 28 -30.90 -3.94 1.98
C TYR A 28 -29.56 -4.49 1.51
N GLU A 29 -28.56 -3.63 1.33
CA GLU A 29 -27.33 -3.96 0.61
C GLU A 29 -26.08 -3.42 1.31
N ARG A 30 -24.98 -4.14 1.11
CA ARG A 30 -23.63 -3.81 1.56
C ARG A 30 -22.70 -3.80 0.35
N VAL A 31 -22.22 -2.62 -0.03
CA VAL A 31 -21.31 -2.44 -1.16
C VAL A 31 -19.93 -2.05 -0.64
N GLY A 32 -18.92 -2.86 -0.95
CA GLY A 32 -17.52 -2.57 -0.63
C GLY A 32 -16.84 -1.86 -1.80
N TYR A 33 -16.18 -0.74 -1.52
CA TYR A 33 -15.28 -0.06 -2.44
C TYR A 33 -13.84 -0.31 -1.99
N MET A 34 -13.12 -1.09 -2.79
CA MET A 34 -11.70 -1.35 -2.59
C MET A 34 -10.88 -0.36 -3.41
N ALA A 35 -10.26 0.57 -2.69
CA ALA A 35 -9.23 1.43 -3.22
C ALA A 35 -7.92 0.64 -3.40
N SER A 36 -6.82 1.33 -3.73
CA SER A 36 -5.47 0.77 -3.65
C SER A 36 -5.28 0.09 -2.29
N SER A 37 -5.13 -1.24 -2.32
CA SER A 37 -5.01 -2.09 -1.13
C SER A 37 -3.78 -2.96 -1.26
N SER A 38 -3.17 -3.31 -0.13
CA SER A 38 -1.98 -4.15 -0.09
C SER A 38 -1.97 -5.03 1.15
N VAL A 39 -1.60 -6.30 0.97
CA VAL A 39 -1.36 -7.27 2.05
C VAL A 39 0.06 -7.22 2.60
N ARG A 40 0.94 -6.42 1.98
CA ARG A 40 2.33 -6.28 2.43
C ARG A 40 2.38 -5.66 3.82
N SER A 41 3.25 -6.22 4.65
CA SER A 41 3.67 -5.54 5.86
C SER A 41 4.51 -4.32 5.46
N THR A 42 4.03 -3.14 5.85
CA THR A 42 4.67 -1.85 5.60
C THR A 42 4.57 -1.02 6.89
N HIS A 43 5.05 0.21 6.85
CA HIS A 43 4.80 1.19 7.92
C HIS A 43 3.30 1.52 8.12
N SER A 44 2.41 1.18 7.17
CA SER A 44 0.99 1.50 7.24
C SER A 44 0.18 0.44 8.01
N ARG A 45 -0.95 0.85 8.59
CA ARG A 45 -1.89 -0.08 9.26
C ARG A 45 -2.32 -1.18 8.28
N PRO A 46 -2.22 -2.48 8.65
CA PRO A 46 -2.61 -3.58 7.77
C PRO A 46 -4.07 -3.49 7.33
N VAL A 47 -4.34 -4.07 6.17
CA VAL A 47 -5.70 -4.21 5.64
C VAL A 47 -6.59 -5.09 6.53
N GLU A 48 -7.86 -4.70 6.69
CA GLU A 48 -8.85 -5.41 7.52
C GLU A 48 -9.91 -6.06 6.62
N TRP A 49 -9.61 -7.25 6.10
CA TRP A 49 -10.46 -7.96 5.14
C TRP A 49 -11.80 -8.39 5.73
N GLU A 50 -11.84 -8.65 7.03
CA GLU A 50 -13.02 -9.11 7.77
C GLU A 50 -14.15 -8.07 7.68
N LYS A 51 -13.81 -6.79 7.51
CA LYS A 51 -14.80 -5.72 7.36
C LYS A 51 -15.48 -5.71 5.98
N LEU A 52 -14.88 -6.35 4.98
CA LEU A 52 -15.39 -6.41 3.61
C LEU A 52 -15.99 -7.78 3.25
N GLN A 53 -15.80 -8.81 4.09
CA GLN A 53 -16.14 -10.20 3.77
C GLN A 53 -17.63 -10.43 3.43
N ASP A 54 -18.53 -9.65 4.04
CA ASP A 54 -19.98 -9.79 3.89
C ASP A 54 -20.57 -8.72 2.95
N ALA A 55 -19.77 -8.14 2.06
CA ALA A 55 -20.28 -7.23 1.05
C ALA A 55 -21.00 -8.03 -0.05
N ASP A 56 -22.19 -7.57 -0.44
CA ASP A 56 -22.97 -8.15 -1.54
C ASP A 56 -22.30 -7.87 -2.89
N ALA A 57 -21.59 -6.75 -3.01
CA ALA A 57 -20.83 -6.37 -4.19
C ALA A 57 -19.52 -5.67 -3.82
N LEU A 58 -18.49 -5.87 -4.66
CA LEU A 58 -17.20 -5.19 -4.54
C LEU A 58 -16.88 -4.37 -5.80
N ILE A 59 -16.49 -3.12 -5.60
CA ILE A 59 -15.93 -2.25 -6.62
C ILE A 59 -14.41 -2.22 -6.43
N LEU A 60 -13.67 -2.75 -7.39
CA LEU A 60 -12.20 -2.81 -7.37
C LEU A 60 -11.64 -1.76 -8.34
N THR A 61 -10.78 -0.87 -7.84
CA THR A 61 -10.29 0.27 -8.65
C THR A 61 -8.80 0.22 -9.00
N SER A 62 -7.99 -0.51 -8.21
CA SER A 62 -6.53 -0.50 -8.33
C SER A 62 -5.95 -1.92 -8.38
N LEU A 63 -6.09 -2.58 -9.54
CA LEU A 63 -5.54 -3.92 -9.76
C LEU A 63 -4.09 -3.85 -10.24
N SER A 64 -3.23 -4.73 -9.72
CA SER A 64 -1.87 -4.90 -10.23
C SER A 64 -1.91 -5.41 -11.67
N ARG A 65 -1.14 -4.77 -12.55
CA ARG A 65 -0.99 -5.20 -13.96
C ARG A 65 0.14 -6.21 -14.16
N THR A 66 0.90 -6.46 -13.10
CA THR A 66 2.09 -7.34 -13.10
C THR A 66 2.01 -8.26 -11.87
N PRO A 67 1.13 -9.27 -11.89
CA PRO A 67 0.91 -10.15 -10.74
C PRO A 67 2.16 -10.97 -10.38
N ASP A 68 2.99 -11.30 -11.37
CA ASP A 68 4.21 -12.10 -11.17
C ASP A 68 5.42 -11.27 -10.69
N PHE A 69 5.26 -9.94 -10.58
CA PHE A 69 6.35 -9.07 -10.18
C PHE A 69 6.47 -9.01 -8.65
N SER A 70 7.60 -9.50 -8.14
CA SER A 70 7.92 -9.42 -6.71
C SER A 70 8.31 -8.00 -6.32
N SER A 71 7.39 -7.28 -5.68
CA SER A 71 7.67 -5.95 -5.14
C SER A 71 8.76 -5.98 -4.06
N GLU A 72 8.87 -7.07 -3.30
CA GLU A 72 9.92 -7.23 -2.29
C GLU A 72 11.30 -7.39 -2.93
N GLY A 73 11.40 -8.22 -3.98
CA GLY A 73 12.63 -8.39 -4.76
C GLY A 73 13.08 -7.07 -5.39
N ALA A 74 12.15 -6.30 -5.93
CA ALA A 74 12.45 -4.99 -6.52
C ALA A 74 13.04 -3.99 -5.50
N VAL A 75 12.52 -3.98 -4.27
CA VAL A 75 13.05 -3.10 -3.21
C VAL A 75 14.48 -3.51 -2.81
N ILE A 76 14.76 -4.82 -2.75
CA ILE A 76 16.11 -5.34 -2.48
C ILE A 76 17.08 -4.97 -3.61
N GLU A 77 16.68 -5.13 -4.86
CA GLU A 77 17.48 -4.78 -6.04
C GLU A 77 17.82 -3.27 -6.07
N VAL A 78 16.85 -2.43 -5.71
CA VAL A 78 17.07 -0.99 -5.56
C VAL A 78 18.11 -0.71 -4.48
N ALA A 79 17.99 -1.33 -3.29
CA ALA A 79 18.95 -1.14 -2.21
C ALA A 79 20.37 -1.59 -2.60
N GLN A 80 20.50 -2.73 -3.30
CA GLN A 80 21.78 -3.20 -3.84
C GLN A 80 22.37 -2.20 -4.84
N THR A 81 21.56 -1.68 -5.76
CA THR A 81 21.99 -0.68 -6.75
C THR A 81 22.50 0.60 -6.07
N VAL A 82 21.84 1.04 -5.00
CA VAL A 82 22.28 2.18 -4.17
C VAL A 82 23.66 1.87 -3.58
N MET A 83 23.81 0.73 -2.90
CA MET A 83 25.06 0.35 -2.24
C MET A 83 26.23 0.24 -3.22
N ASP A 84 26.03 -0.40 -4.38
CA ASP A 84 27.07 -0.58 -5.38
C ASP A 84 27.51 0.75 -6.00
N THR A 85 26.57 1.66 -6.21
CA THR A 85 26.88 3.01 -6.73
C THR A 85 27.72 3.79 -5.72
N LEU A 86 27.35 3.75 -4.43
CA LEU A 86 28.07 4.45 -3.37
C LEU A 86 29.46 3.86 -3.13
N LYS A 87 29.62 2.53 -3.16
CA LYS A 87 30.93 1.85 -3.04
C LYS A 87 31.91 2.23 -4.14
N ARG A 88 31.41 2.63 -5.32
CA ARG A 88 32.22 3.11 -6.44
C ARG A 88 32.51 4.62 -6.38
N GLY A 89 32.08 5.32 -5.33
CA GLY A 89 32.21 6.77 -5.18
C GLY A 89 31.24 7.58 -6.07
N GLY A 90 30.17 6.94 -6.57
CA GLY A 90 29.14 7.60 -7.36
C GLY A 90 28.04 8.26 -6.51
N ASN A 91 27.14 8.99 -7.19
CA ASN A 91 25.95 9.58 -6.57
C ASN A 91 24.69 8.86 -7.05
N VAL A 92 23.69 8.75 -6.18
CA VAL A 92 22.38 8.22 -6.53
C VAL A 92 21.36 9.35 -6.58
N LEU A 93 20.62 9.43 -7.68
CA LEU A 93 19.43 10.27 -7.82
C LEU A 93 18.24 9.38 -8.15
N MET A 94 17.18 9.44 -7.35
CA MET A 94 15.99 8.63 -7.56
C MET A 94 14.74 9.53 -7.59
N PRO A 95 14.02 9.61 -8.72
CA PRO A 95 12.73 10.28 -8.76
C PRO A 95 11.69 9.43 -8.04
N VAL A 96 11.06 10.00 -7.02
CA VAL A 96 10.08 9.31 -6.16
C VAL A 96 8.86 10.18 -5.94
N ASN A 97 7.73 9.53 -5.65
CA ASN A 97 6.57 10.26 -5.13
C ASN A 97 6.90 10.83 -3.75
N PRO A 98 6.34 12.00 -3.38
CA PRO A 98 6.65 12.66 -2.12
C PRO A 98 6.16 11.88 -0.88
N VAL A 99 5.21 10.96 -1.06
CA VAL A 99 4.60 10.17 0.01
C VAL A 99 4.27 8.75 -0.48
N GLY A 100 4.03 7.83 0.46
CA GLY A 100 3.59 6.46 0.19
C GLY A 100 4.70 5.44 0.39
N SER A 101 4.95 4.59 -0.62
CA SER A 101 5.95 3.51 -0.56
C SER A 101 7.39 3.99 -0.34
N ILE A 102 7.65 5.28 -0.55
CA ILE A 102 8.95 5.90 -0.28
C ILE A 102 9.40 5.73 1.18
N TYR A 103 8.46 5.69 2.13
CA TYR A 103 8.82 5.51 3.55
C TYR A 103 9.37 4.11 3.83
N ASP A 104 8.83 3.07 3.21
CA ASP A 104 9.39 1.70 3.30
C ASP A 104 10.77 1.64 2.63
N LEU A 105 10.92 2.31 1.49
CA LEU A 105 12.18 2.30 0.74
C LEU A 105 13.30 3.00 1.52
N ILE A 106 13.00 4.13 2.18
CA ILE A 106 13.96 4.82 3.05
C ILE A 106 14.44 3.89 4.16
N ASP A 107 13.53 3.19 4.85
CA ASP A 107 13.90 2.26 5.92
C ASP A 107 14.83 1.13 5.41
N VAL A 108 14.51 0.51 4.28
CA VAL A 108 15.35 -0.56 3.70
C VAL A 108 16.72 -0.05 3.27
N VAL A 109 16.77 1.10 2.58
CA VAL A 109 18.04 1.70 2.11
C VAL A 109 18.89 2.14 3.30
N SER A 110 18.31 2.81 4.30
CA SER A 110 19.02 3.21 5.52
C SER A 110 19.64 2.02 6.23
N ARG A 111 18.88 0.94 6.45
CA ARG A 111 19.42 -0.29 7.03
C ARG A 111 20.53 -0.91 6.18
N SER A 112 20.44 -0.81 4.85
CA SER A 112 21.47 -1.36 3.96
C SER A 112 22.77 -0.56 4.05
N ILE A 113 22.68 0.77 4.22
CA ILE A 113 23.82 1.66 4.40
C ILE A 113 24.44 1.46 5.79
N ASP A 114 23.62 1.36 6.84
CA ASP A 114 24.10 1.19 8.22
C ASP A 114 24.82 -0.16 8.45
N ASN A 115 24.47 -1.19 7.66
CA ASN A 115 25.05 -2.53 7.74
C ASN A 115 26.25 -2.75 6.80
N ALA A 116 26.67 -1.74 6.03
CA ALA A 116 27.72 -1.84 5.02
C ALA A 116 29.10 -1.42 5.53
#